data_AF-A0A6A3D8G0-F1
#
_entry.id   AF-A0A6A3D8G0-F1
#
_cell.length_a   1.000
_cell.length_b   1.000
_cell.length_c   1.000
_cell.angle_alpha   90.00
_cell.angle_beta   90.00
_cell.angle_gamma   90.00
#
_symmetry.space_group_name_H-M   'P 1'
#
loop_
_entity.id
_entity.type
_entity.pdbx_description
1 polymer ?
#
loop_
_entity_poly.entity_id
_entity_poly.type
_entity_poly.pdbx_seq_one_letter_code
_entity_poly.pdbx_strand_id
1 'polypeptide(L)'
;MQTNNHIIHVADSGARCFWSDTTSPIYNERHGDDLVLSPASSFGDVEDITTRVYKDQLRNRYLLLKTTLGKHKVYLRVVYAPDAPMERGNLFWVLPVQFDDDYNEDGGEEDGATHCSQ
;
A
#
# COMPACT_ATOMS: atom_id res chain seq x y z
N MET A 1 22.21 9.53 -18.69
CA MET A 1 21.27 9.71 -17.56
C MET A 1 19.98 10.26 -18.15
N GLN A 2 18.91 9.47 -18.15
CA GLN A 2 17.61 9.88 -18.69
C GLN A 2 16.83 10.53 -17.56
N THR A 3 16.61 11.85 -17.65
CA THR A 3 15.80 12.61 -16.70
C THR A 3 14.33 12.33 -16.99
N ASN A 4 13.70 11.50 -16.16
CA ASN A 4 12.26 11.28 -16.17
C ASN A 4 11.55 12.53 -15.63
N ASN A 5 11.26 13.49 -16.51
CA ASN A 5 10.49 14.70 -16.18
C ASN A 5 8.98 14.47 -16.41
N HIS A 6 8.43 13.35 -15.93
CA HIS A 6 6.99 13.12 -15.98
C HIS A 6 6.32 13.87 -14.83
N ILE A 7 6.18 15.18 -15.00
CA ILE A 7 5.39 16.03 -14.11
C ILE A 7 3.93 15.90 -14.57
N ILE A 8 3.06 15.42 -13.69
CA ILE A 8 1.62 15.34 -13.96
C ILE A 8 1.06 16.77 -13.97
N HIS A 9 0.73 17.29 -15.16
CA HIS A 9 0.22 18.66 -15.32
C HIS A 9 -1.30 18.78 -15.16
N VAL A 10 -2.04 17.66 -15.15
CA VAL A 10 -3.49 17.61 -14.95
C VAL A 10 -3.85 16.28 -14.29
N ALA A 11 -4.41 16.32 -13.08
CA ALA A 11 -5.10 15.18 -12.49
C ALA A 11 -6.61 15.42 -12.61
N ASP A 12 -7.36 14.41 -13.03
CA ASP A 12 -8.82 14.45 -12.97
C ASP A 12 -9.26 14.72 -11.52
N SER A 13 -10.29 15.55 -11.31
CA SER A 13 -10.84 15.81 -9.97
C SER A 13 -11.27 14.56 -9.21
N GLY A 14 -11.54 13.46 -9.91
CA GLY A 14 -11.85 12.16 -9.32
C GLY A 14 -10.62 11.28 -9.05
N ALA A 15 -9.41 11.74 -9.39
CA ALA A 15 -8.20 10.97 -9.14
C ALA A 15 -7.96 10.81 -7.63
N ARG A 16 -7.48 9.63 -7.26
CA ARG A 16 -7.09 9.32 -5.88
C ARG A 16 -5.58 9.38 -5.80
N CYS A 17 -5.06 10.24 -4.94
CA CYS A 17 -3.62 10.47 -4.79
C CYS A 17 -3.17 10.02 -3.41
N PHE A 18 -2.10 9.24 -3.37
CA PHE A 18 -1.49 8.73 -2.16
C PHE A 18 -0.01 9.11 -2.16
N TRP A 19 0.52 9.41 -0.98
CA TRP A 19 1.90 9.88 -0.81
C TRP A 19 2.49 9.13 0.36
N SER A 20 3.71 8.62 0.23
CA SER A 20 4.46 8.11 1.37
C SER A 20 4.97 9.30 2.18
N ASP A 21 4.08 9.93 2.94
CA ASP A 21 4.51 10.92 3.91
C ASP A 21 5.00 10.16 5.14
N THR A 22 6.28 10.31 5.46
CA THR A 22 6.70 10.01 6.83
C THR A 22 5.82 10.81 7.77
N THR A 23 5.51 10.24 8.92
CA THR A 23 4.92 10.87 10.11
C THR A 23 5.65 12.14 10.62
N SER A 24 6.60 12.67 9.84
CA SER A 24 7.33 13.92 10.06
C SER A 24 6.58 15.07 9.39
N PRO A 25 6.12 16.10 10.13
CA PRO A 25 5.50 17.29 9.57
C PRO A 25 6.48 18.18 8.76
N ILE A 26 7.73 17.72 8.58
CA ILE A 26 8.80 18.45 7.90
C ILE A 26 8.96 17.86 6.51
N TYR A 27 8.41 18.56 5.52
CA TYR A 27 8.77 18.38 4.11
C TYR A 27 10.23 18.79 3.93
N ASN A 28 11.11 17.82 3.69
CA ASN A 28 12.56 18.03 3.64
C ASN A 28 13.12 17.91 2.21
N GLU A 29 12.26 18.02 1.19
CA GLU A 29 12.60 17.84 -0.24
C GLU A 29 13.23 16.48 -0.60
N ARG A 30 13.25 15.51 0.33
CA ARG A 30 13.81 14.19 0.07
C ARG A 30 12.70 13.23 -0.33
N HIS A 31 12.80 12.75 -1.56
CA HIS A 31 12.32 11.47 -2.07
C HIS A 31 11.18 10.79 -1.29
N GLY A 32 9.94 11.25 -1.52
CA GLY A 32 8.73 10.49 -1.24
C GLY A 32 8.29 9.71 -2.48
N ASP A 33 7.60 8.60 -2.28
CA ASP A 33 6.79 7.92 -3.30
C ASP A 33 5.39 8.53 -3.38
N ASP A 34 4.84 8.56 -4.58
CA ASP A 34 3.45 8.91 -4.82
C ASP A 34 2.79 7.89 -5.76
N LEU A 35 1.48 7.73 -5.58
CA LEU A 35 0.65 6.94 -6.47
C LEU A 35 -0.63 7.69 -6.79
N VAL A 36 -0.81 7.96 -8.07
CA VAL A 36 -2.04 8.56 -8.60
C VAL A 36 -2.83 7.49 -9.31
N LEU A 37 -4.03 7.21 -8.81
CA LEU A 37 -5.00 6.32 -9.44
C LEU A 37 -6.03 7.13 -10.20
N SER A 38 -6.19 6.81 -11.49
CA SER A 38 -7.25 7.39 -12.32
C SER A 38 -8.63 7.07 -11.72
N PRO A 39 -9.61 8.00 -11.80
CA PRO A 39 -10.99 7.68 -11.42
C PRO A 39 -11.59 6.52 -12.23
N ALA A 40 -11.07 6.26 -13.43
CA ALA A 40 -11.46 5.11 -14.25
C ALA A 40 -10.78 3.79 -13.84
N SER A 41 -9.94 3.79 -12.79
CA SER A 41 -9.29 2.56 -12.31
C SER A 41 -10.33 1.56 -11.82
N SER A 42 -10.14 0.28 -12.11
CA SER A 42 -11.00 -0.81 -11.65
C SER A 42 -10.78 -1.19 -10.16
N PHE A 43 -9.95 -0.42 -9.46
CA PHE A 43 -9.72 -0.62 -8.03
C PHE A 43 -10.91 -0.09 -7.24
N GLY A 44 -11.42 -0.91 -6.30
CA GLY A 44 -12.45 -0.51 -5.35
C GLY A 44 -11.93 0.51 -4.35
N ASP A 45 -12.46 0.55 -3.13
CA ASP A 45 -11.97 1.47 -2.11
C ASP A 45 -10.49 1.19 -1.79
N VAL A 46 -9.69 2.25 -1.78
CA VAL A 46 -8.24 2.18 -1.57
C VAL A 46 -7.92 2.79 -0.21
N GLU A 47 -7.33 1.99 0.65
CA GLU A 47 -6.93 2.34 2.01
C GLU A 47 -5.40 2.39 2.10
N ASP A 48 -4.85 3.47 2.66
CA ASP A 48 -3.44 3.51 3.03
C ASP A 48 -3.23 2.77 4.36
N ILE A 49 -2.52 1.64 4.28
CA ILE A 49 -2.22 0.79 5.44
C ILE A 49 -0.71 0.79 5.77
N THR A 50 0.04 1.76 5.24
CA THR A 50 1.50 1.85 5.42
C THR A 50 1.89 1.89 6.89
N THR A 51 1.13 2.60 7.72
CA THR A 51 1.37 2.75 9.16
C THR A 51 1.28 1.42 9.93
N ARG A 52 0.48 0.46 9.45
CA ARG A 52 0.30 -0.85 10.10
C ARG A 52 1.55 -1.74 9.99
N VAL A 53 2.32 -1.54 8.93
CA VAL A 53 3.52 -2.33 8.63
C VAL A 53 4.78 -1.47 8.59
N TYR A 54 4.70 -0.26 9.14
CA TYR A 54 5.76 0.73 9.11
C TYR A 54 7.00 0.23 9.84
N LYS A 55 8.16 0.55 9.27
CA LYS A 55 9.47 0.30 9.86
C LYS A 55 10.34 1.53 9.66
N ASP A 56 11.08 1.94 10.68
CA ASP A 56 11.94 3.15 10.63
C ASP A 56 12.98 3.11 9.50
N GLN A 57 13.39 1.92 9.07
CA GLN A 57 14.30 1.73 7.95
C GLN A 57 13.67 2.10 6.59
N LEU A 58 12.35 2.05 6.47
CA LEU A 58 11.62 2.36 5.24
C LEU A 58 11.40 3.87 5.06
N ARG A 59 11.30 4.63 6.17
CA ARG A 59 11.07 6.08 6.15
C ARG A 59 9.94 6.45 5.18
N ASN A 60 10.16 7.45 4.33
CA ASN A 60 9.23 7.94 3.32
C ASN A 60 9.46 7.29 1.94
N ARG A 61 9.96 6.05 1.91
CA ARG A 61 10.30 5.32 0.67
C ARG A 61 9.42 4.10 0.47
N TYR A 62 8.28 4.08 1.16
CA TYR A 62 7.39 2.94 1.16
C TYR A 62 5.96 3.42 1.32
N LEU A 63 5.10 2.95 0.42
CA LEU A 63 3.65 3.11 0.46
C LEU A 63 3.02 1.73 0.25
N LEU A 64 2.09 1.37 1.13
CA LEU A 64 1.29 0.16 1.02
C LEU A 64 -0.19 0.51 1.03
N LEU A 65 -0.86 0.26 -0.09
CA LEU A 65 -2.30 0.44 -0.21
C LEU A 65 -3.01 -0.90 -0.26
N LYS A 66 -4.09 -1.03 0.51
CA LYS A 66 -5.05 -2.13 0.44
C LYS A 66 -6.22 -1.72 -0.43
N THR A 67 -6.60 -2.56 -1.37
CA THR A 67 -7.75 -2.31 -2.27
C THR A 67 -8.39 -3.62 -2.69
N THR A 68 -9.49 -3.55 -3.43
CA THR A 68 -10.05 -4.67 -4.17
C THR A 68 -9.89 -4.49 -5.67
N LEU A 69 -9.81 -5.61 -6.40
CA LEU A 69 -9.92 -5.68 -7.85
C LEU A 69 -10.95 -6.77 -8.17
N GLY A 70 -12.19 -6.36 -8.48
CA GLY A 70 -13.33 -7.28 -8.51
C GLY A 70 -13.56 -7.90 -7.12
N LYS A 71 -13.56 -9.22 -7.03
CA LYS A 71 -13.72 -9.96 -5.76
C LYS A 71 -12.41 -10.20 -5.00
N HIS A 72 -11.27 -9.80 -5.56
CA HIS A 72 -9.96 -10.10 -4.99
C HIS A 72 -9.45 -8.93 -4.16
N LYS A 73 -8.95 -9.23 -2.96
CA LYS A 73 -8.14 -8.30 -2.18
C LYS A 73 -6.76 -8.17 -2.84
N VAL A 74 -6.29 -6.96 -3.04
CA VAL A 74 -5.01 -6.64 -3.70
C VAL A 74 -4.25 -5.63 -2.86
N TYR A 75 -2.93 -5.79 -2.83
CA TYR A 75 -2.01 -4.87 -2.18
C TYR A 75 -1.13 -4.19 -3.22
N LEU A 76 -1.16 -2.87 -3.26
CA LEU A 76 -0.28 -2.07 -4.11
C LEU A 76 0.91 -1.60 -3.28
N ARG A 77 2.11 -1.99 -3.72
CA ARG A 77 3.37 -1.63 -3.06
C ARG A 77 4.13 -0.64 -3.93
N VAL A 78 4.44 0.52 -3.38
CA VAL A 78 5.31 1.51 -4.02
C VAL A 78 6.57 1.65 -3.17
N VAL A 79 7.73 1.63 -3.83
CA VAL A 79 9.04 1.57 -3.17
C VAL A 79 10.04 2.49 -3.88
N TYR A 80 10.46 3.55 -3.21
CA TYR A 80 11.54 4.43 -3.66
C TYR A 80 12.91 3.87 -3.29
N ALA A 81 13.39 2.94 -4.12
CA ALA A 81 14.69 2.31 -3.94
C ALA A 81 15.86 3.31 -4.00
N PRO A 82 16.83 3.24 -3.06
CA PRO A 82 18.08 4.01 -3.14
C PRO A 82 18.90 3.71 -4.40
N ASP A 83 19.59 4.71 -4.90
CA ASP A 83 20.52 4.56 -6.04
C ASP A 83 21.70 3.64 -5.69
N ALA A 84 22.22 3.75 -4.46
CA ALA A 84 23.34 2.95 -3.99
C ALA A 84 22.96 1.45 -3.86
N PRO A 85 23.65 0.52 -4.55
CA PRO A 85 23.27 -0.90 -4.55
C PRO A 85 23.22 -1.56 -3.17
N MET A 86 24.14 -1.22 -2.28
CA MET A 86 24.17 -1.77 -0.91
C MET A 86 22.96 -1.31 -0.08
N GLU A 87 22.64 -0.01 -0.13
CA GLU A 87 21.49 0.54 0.58
C GLU A 87 20.17 0.01 0.03
N ARG A 88 20.12 -0.22 -1.29
CA ARG A 88 18.99 -0.84 -1.96
C ARG A 88 18.73 -2.26 -1.44
N GLY A 89 19.77 -3.09 -1.35
CA GLY A 89 19.66 -4.43 -0.78
C GLY A 89 19.11 -4.41 0.65
N ASN A 90 19.62 -3.49 1.48
CA ASN A 90 19.14 -3.30 2.85
C ASN A 90 17.66 -2.88 2.89
N LEU A 91 17.22 -1.97 2.01
CA LEU A 91 15.82 -1.55 1.93
C LEU A 91 14.91 -2.74 1.55
N PHE A 92 15.26 -3.49 0.51
CA PHE A 92 14.44 -4.64 0.07
C PHE A 92 14.36 -5.74 1.14
N TRP A 93 15.41 -5.92 1.94
CA TRP A 93 15.42 -6.89 3.03
C TRP A 93 14.44 -6.54 4.16
N VAL A 94 14.23 -5.25 4.44
CA VAL A 94 13.34 -4.81 5.51
C VAL A 94 11.89 -4.69 5.08
N LEU A 95 11.59 -4.79 3.78
CA LEU A 95 10.22 -4.72 3.27
C LEU A 95 9.32 -5.72 4.00
N PRO A 96 8.11 -5.32 4.44
CA PRO A 96 7.21 -6.25 5.08
C PRO A 96 6.81 -7.34 4.06
N VAL A 97 6.62 -8.56 4.54
CA VAL A 97 6.23 -9.73 3.72
C VAL A 97 4.85 -10.25 4.09
N GLN A 98 4.30 -9.75 5.20
CA GLN A 98 2.98 -10.05 5.72
C GLN A 98 2.26 -8.72 5.96
N PHE A 99 1.02 -8.62 5.47
CA PHE A 99 0.22 -7.39 5.49
C PHE A 99 -1.24 -7.64 5.89
N ASP A 100 -1.67 -8.91 5.91
CA ASP A 100 -3.00 -9.32 6.33
C ASP A 100 -2.97 -9.64 7.82
N ASP A 101 -3.77 -8.92 8.60
CA ASP A 101 -4.16 -9.33 9.95
C ASP A 101 -5.28 -10.37 9.91
N ASP A 102 -5.91 -10.59 8.74
CA ASP A 102 -7.12 -11.40 8.55
C ASP A 102 -6.88 -12.92 8.58
N TYR A 103 -5.68 -13.40 8.93
CA TYR A 103 -5.41 -14.83 9.15
C TYR A 103 -6.19 -15.45 10.34
N ASN A 104 -7.06 -14.68 11.00
CA ASN A 104 -7.89 -15.10 12.13
C ASN A 104 -9.40 -15.19 11.83
N GLU A 105 -9.89 -14.93 10.61
CA GLU A 105 -11.34 -14.95 10.30
C GLU A 105 -11.81 -16.15 9.46
N ASP A 106 -11.09 -17.28 9.47
CA ASP A 106 -11.53 -18.52 8.80
C ASP A 106 -11.43 -19.75 9.74
N GLY A 107 -11.85 -19.56 10.99
CA GLY A 107 -11.93 -20.60 12.01
C GLY A 107 -13.37 -20.94 12.37
N GLY A 108 -14.03 -21.75 11.53
CA GLY A 108 -15.16 -22.59 11.97
C GLY A 108 -16.53 -22.24 11.42
N GLU A 109 -16.79 -22.68 10.20
CA GLU A 109 -18.12 -23.15 9.82
C GLU A 109 -18.32 -24.52 10.51
N GLU A 110 -19.18 -24.58 11.55
CA GLU A 110 -19.80 -25.84 11.98
C GLU A 110 -21.32 -25.64 12.08
N ASP A 111 -21.96 -26.10 11.01
CA ASP A 111 -23.16 -26.93 10.96
C ASP A 111 -24.43 -26.50 11.73
N GLY A 112 -25.46 -26.27 10.92
CA GLY A 112 -26.83 -26.22 11.37
C GLY A 112 -27.27 -27.54 12.02
N ALA A 113 -27.90 -27.40 13.18
CA ALA A 113 -28.84 -28.38 13.69
C ALA A 113 -30.08 -27.62 14.20
N THR A 114 -31.06 -27.46 13.30
CA THR A 114 -32.47 -27.32 13.66
C THR A 114 -32.85 -28.48 14.57
N HIS A 115 -33.01 -28.22 15.86
CA HIS A 115 -33.59 -29.19 16.78
C HIS A 115 -35.11 -29.17 16.61
N CYS A 116 -35.61 -30.08 15.76
CA CYS A 116 -37.01 -30.50 15.78
C CYS A 116 -37.29 -31.30 17.07
N SER A 117 -38.55 -31.21 17.49
CA SER A 117 -39.13 -31.65 18.76
C SER A 117 -39.05 -33.15 19.04
N GLN A 118 -39.11 -33.51 20.32
CA GLN A 118 -40.12 -34.42 20.89
C GLN A 118 -40.50 -33.96 22.30
#